data_AF-A0A2P6W804-F1
#
_entry.id   AF-A0A2P6W804-F1
#
_cell.length_a   1.000
_cell.length_b   1.000
_cell.length_c   1.000
_cell.angle_alpha   90.00
_cell.angle_beta   90.00
_cell.angle_gamma   90.00
#
_symmetry.space_group_name_H-M   'P 1'
#
loop_
_entity.id
_entity.type
_entity.pdbx_description
1 polymer ?
#
loop_
_entity_poly.entity_id
_entity_poly.type
_entity_poly.pdbx_seq_one_letter_code
_entity_poly.pdbx_strand_id
1 'polypeptide(L)'
;MSNKRFHEYIYDVENWLDELIIAFLSFGVIIVVVDLLLFQSQNYSFITLGDAIFPWITMVALMIIGRELWLLNRNVREHLERTGE
;
A
#
# COMPACT_ATOMS: atom_id res chain seq x y z
N MET A 1 24.68 20.53 1.64
CA MET A 1 24.83 19.44 0.62
C MET A 1 24.60 18.03 1.18
N SER A 2 24.98 17.71 2.43
CA SER A 2 24.77 16.37 3.04
C SER A 2 23.30 16.00 3.28
N ASN A 3 22.43 16.98 3.52
CA ASN A 3 21.05 16.71 3.95
C ASN A 3 20.12 16.25 2.80
N LYS A 4 20.34 16.75 1.57
CA LYS A 4 19.52 16.40 0.39
C LYS A 4 19.67 14.93 -0.01
N ARG A 5 20.90 14.41 -0.02
CA ARG A 5 21.17 12.98 -0.35
C ARG A 5 20.60 12.02 0.69
N PHE A 6 20.57 12.43 1.95
CA PHE A 6 20.00 11.61 3.02
C PHE A 6 18.46 11.55 2.92
N HIS A 7 17.83 12.68 2.60
CA HIS A 7 16.39 12.72 2.36
C HIS A 7 16.01 11.88 1.13
N GLU A 8 16.73 12.01 0.01
CA GLU A 8 16.53 11.18 -1.18
C GLU A 8 16.65 9.68 -0.87
N TYR A 9 17.66 9.27 -0.10
CA TYR A 9 17.82 7.87 0.29
C TYR A 9 16.68 7.35 1.16
N ILE A 10 16.23 8.12 2.16
CA ILE A 10 15.08 7.73 2.99
C ILE A 10 13.82 7.59 2.14
N TYR A 11 13.64 8.47 1.15
CA TYR A 11 12.49 8.43 0.25
C TYR A 11 12.48 7.22 -0.68
N ASP A 12 13.64 6.82 -1.20
CA ASP A 12 13.75 5.61 -2.01
C ASP A 12 13.46 4.36 -1.17
N VAL A 13 13.91 4.36 0.09
CA VAL A 13 13.61 3.29 1.06
C VAL A 13 12.13 3.24 1.41
N GLU A 14 11.49 4.39 1.67
CA GLU A 14 10.06 4.48 1.99
C GLU A 14 9.20 3.97 0.83
N ASN A 15 9.49 4.40 -0.40
CA ASN A 15 8.78 3.93 -1.59
C ASN A 15 8.99 2.43 -1.86
N TRP A 16 10.19 1.91 -1.64
CA TRP A 16 10.46 0.47 -1.77
C TRP A 16 9.73 -0.35 -0.68
N LEU A 17 9.68 0.17 0.53
CA LEU A 17 9.03 -0.47 1.67
C LEU A 17 7.50 -0.49 1.50
N ASP A 18 6.90 0.61 1.02
CA ASP A 18 5.48 0.67 0.67
C ASP A 18 5.12 -0.34 -0.43
N GLU A 19 5.94 -0.42 -1.47
CA GLU A 19 5.73 -1.39 -2.57
C GLU A 19 5.83 -2.84 -2.08
N LEU A 20 6.79 -3.13 -1.19
CA LEU A 20 6.93 -4.45 -0.57
C LEU A 20 5.75 -4.81 0.34
N ILE A 21 5.23 -3.85 1.12
CA ILE A 21 4.06 -4.07 1.97
C ILE A 21 2.81 -4.30 1.11
N ILE A 22 2.61 -3.52 0.04
CA ILE A 22 1.48 -3.71 -0.90
C ILE A 22 1.55 -5.11 -1.53
N ALA A 23 2.74 -5.54 -1.98
CA ALA A 23 2.94 -6.87 -2.52
C ALA A 23 2.62 -7.96 -1.48
N PHE A 24 3.14 -7.84 -0.26
CA PHE A 24 2.90 -8.79 0.82
C PHE A 24 1.42 -8.87 1.22
N LEU A 25 0.73 -7.75 1.33
CA LEU A 25 -0.71 -7.70 1.61
C LEU A 25 -1.54 -8.32 0.49
N SER A 26 -1.12 -8.15 -0.76
CA SER A 26 -1.75 -8.78 -1.92
C SER A 26 -1.64 -10.31 -1.87
N PHE A 27 -0.50 -10.85 -1.43
CA PHE A 27 -0.36 -12.28 -1.15
C PHE A 27 -1.19 -12.74 0.03
N GLY A 28 -1.32 -11.91 1.08
CA GLY A 28 -2.18 -12.20 2.24
C GLY A 28 -3.64 -12.42 1.85
N VAL A 29 -4.18 -11.61 0.93
CA VAL A 29 -5.54 -11.81 0.39
C VAL A 29 -5.68 -13.17 -0.28
N ILE A 30 -4.69 -13.59 -1.08
CA ILE A 30 -4.71 -14.90 -1.75
C ILE A 30 -4.71 -16.03 -0.71
N ILE A 31 -3.87 -15.94 0.33
CA ILE A 31 -3.78 -16.93 1.39
C ILE A 31 -5.10 -17.05 2.15
N VAL A 32 -5.73 -15.92 2.52
CA VAL A 32 -7.03 -15.91 3.20
C VAL A 32 -8.12 -16.51 2.31
N VAL A 33 -8.16 -16.17 1.02
CA VAL A 33 -9.12 -16.76 0.07
C VAL A 33 -8.93 -18.28 -0.04
N VAL A 34 -7.69 -18.75 -0.15
CA VAL A 34 -7.36 -20.18 -0.23
C VAL A 34 -7.73 -20.90 1.07
N ASP A 35 -7.46 -20.30 2.23
CA ASP A 35 -7.79 -20.88 3.53
C ASP A 35 -9.31 -21.07 3.69
N LEU A 36 -10.08 -20.03 3.37
CA LEU A 36 -11.54 -20.04 3.45
C LEU A 36 -12.18 -21.04 2.50
N LEU A 37 -11.66 -21.16 1.27
CA LEU A 37 -12.20 -22.07 0.26
C LEU A 37 -11.83 -23.54 0.51
N LEU A 38 -10.61 -23.82 0.99
CA LEU A 38 -10.10 -25.20 1.09
C LEU A 38 -10.27 -25.82 2.49
N PHE A 39 -10.22 -25.03 3.57
CA PHE A 39 -10.23 -25.56 4.94
C PHE A 39 -11.52 -25.30 5.71
N GLN A 40 -12.33 -24.29 5.31
CA GLN A 40 -13.58 -23.92 6.01
C GLN A 40 -14.86 -24.21 5.21
N SER A 41 -14.78 -25.02 4.13
CA SER A 41 -15.79 -25.15 3.06
C SER A 41 -17.18 -25.71 3.46
N GLN A 42 -17.44 -26.03 4.74
CA GLN A 42 -18.66 -26.74 5.15
C GLN A 42 -19.81 -25.80 5.55
N ASN A 43 -19.57 -24.51 5.83
CA ASN A 43 -20.62 -23.56 6.29
C ASN A 43 -20.36 -22.09 5.88
N TYR A 44 -19.74 -21.83 4.72
CA TYR A 44 -19.36 -20.46 4.35
C TYR A 44 -20.44 -19.72 3.55
N SER A 45 -20.87 -18.56 4.05
CA SER A 45 -21.74 -17.61 3.33
C SER A 45 -20.87 -16.57 2.61
N PHE A 46 -21.32 -16.09 1.44
CA PHE A 46 -20.68 -14.99 0.72
C PHE A 46 -20.46 -13.75 1.59
N ILE A 47 -21.30 -13.55 2.61
CA ILE A 47 -21.19 -12.45 3.58
C ILE A 47 -19.92 -12.60 4.42
N THR A 48 -19.65 -13.79 4.97
CA THR A 48 -18.46 -14.08 5.80
C THR A 48 -17.16 -13.96 4.99
N LEU A 49 -17.22 -14.26 3.69
CA LEU A 49 -16.10 -14.08 2.77
C LEU A 49 -15.84 -12.60 2.47
N GLY A 50 -16.91 -11.82 2.29
CA GLY A 50 -16.85 -10.36 2.21
C GLY A 50 -16.22 -9.75 3.46
N ASP A 51 -16.70 -10.11 4.66
CA ASP A 51 -16.19 -9.58 5.93
C ASP A 51 -14.71 -9.89 6.15
N ALA A 52 -14.23 -11.05 5.69
CA ALA A 52 -12.82 -11.43 5.82
C ALA A 52 -11.90 -10.69 4.82
N ILE A 53 -12.36 -10.46 3.59
CA ILE A 53 -11.52 -9.89 2.51
C ILE A 53 -11.59 -8.35 2.49
N PHE A 54 -12.74 -7.76 2.84
CA PHE A 54 -12.99 -6.33 2.70
C PHE A 54 -12.00 -5.44 3.48
N PRO A 55 -11.60 -5.76 4.73
CA PRO A 55 -10.59 -4.97 5.44
C PRO A 55 -9.23 -4.98 4.73
N TRP A 56 -8.85 -6.11 4.13
CA TRP A 56 -7.59 -6.24 3.40
C TRP A 56 -7.58 -5.41 2.13
N ILE A 57 -8.63 -5.53 1.31
CA ILE A 57 -8.77 -4.72 0.08
C ILE A 57 -8.77 -3.23 0.44
N THR A 58 -9.51 -2.84 1.48
CA THR A 58 -9.57 -1.45 1.93
C THR A 58 -8.21 -0.95 2.41
N MET A 59 -7.46 -1.75 3.17
CA MET A 59 -6.13 -1.38 3.64
C MET A 59 -5.13 -1.25 2.48
N VAL A 60 -5.14 -2.18 1.53
CA VAL A 60 -4.30 -2.08 0.31
C VAL A 60 -4.66 -0.84 -0.50
N ALA A 61 -5.95 -0.56 -0.70
CA ALA A 61 -6.40 0.63 -1.42
C ALA A 61 -5.95 1.92 -0.73
N LEU A 62 -6.05 1.99 0.60
CA LEU A 62 -5.57 3.15 1.37
C LEU A 62 -4.06 3.33 1.28
N MET A 63 -3.28 2.24 1.30
CA MET A 63 -1.83 2.32 1.11
C MET A 63 -1.44 2.82 -0.28
N ILE A 64 -2.11 2.33 -1.33
CA ILE A 64 -1.90 2.82 -2.70
C ILE A 64 -2.24 4.32 -2.79
N ILE A 65 -3.40 4.73 -2.26
CA ILE A 65 -3.80 6.15 -2.25
C ILE A 65 -2.80 7.00 -1.46
N GLY A 66 -2.34 6.52 -0.30
CA GLY A 66 -1.33 7.21 0.52
C GLY A 66 -0.02 7.43 -0.24
N ARG A 67 0.48 6.39 -0.91
CA ARG A 67 1.68 6.47 -1.77
C ARG A 67 1.50 7.49 -2.90
N GLU A 68 0.39 7.44 -3.62
CA GLU A 68 0.11 8.36 -4.74
C GLU A 68 0.00 9.82 -4.27
N LEU A 69 -0.67 10.06 -3.14
CA LEU A 69 -0.76 11.40 -2.55
C LEU A 69 0.60 11.93 -2.10
N TRP A 70 1.45 11.05 -1.57
CA TRP A 70 2.81 11.39 -1.18
C TRP A 70 3.67 11.76 -2.39
N LEU A 71 3.60 10.99 -3.48
CA LEU A 71 4.28 11.30 -4.74
C LEU A 71 3.81 12.63 -5.35
N LEU A 72 2.50 12.90 -5.33
CA LEU A 72 1.94 14.16 -5.78
C LEU A 72 2.43 15.34 -4.94
N ASN A 73 2.39 15.23 -3.61
CA ASN A 73 2.87 16.28 -2.71
C ASN A 73 4.36 16.60 -2.93
N ARG A 74 5.17 15.57 -3.18
CA ARG A 74 6.58 15.73 -3.55
C ARG A 74 6.73 16.48 -4.87
N ASN A 75 6.02 16.06 -5.91
CA ASN A 75 6.13 16.68 -7.23
C ASN A 75 5.72 18.16 -7.19
N VAL A 76 4.69 18.49 -6.40
CA VAL A 76 4.27 19.88 -6.14
C VAL A 76 5.36 20.67 -5.39
N ARG A 77 5.96 20.11 -4.33
CA ARG A 77 7.07 20.74 -3.60
C ARG A 77 8.28 21.01 -4.50
N GLU A 78 8.68 20.02 -5.30
CA GLU A 78 9.78 20.17 -6.25
C GLU A 78 9.47 21.23 -7.32
N HIS A 79 8.21 21.34 -7.74
CA HIS A 79 7.78 22.37 -8.68
C HIS A 79 7.83 23.77 -8.05
N LEU A 80 7.35 23.94 -6.82
CA LEU A 80 7.40 25.21 -6.09
C LEU A 80 8.85 25.66 -5.85
N GLU A 81 9.73 24.76 -5.42
CA GLU A 81 11.17 25.05 -5.25
C GLU A 81 11.86 25.48 -6.56
N ARG A 82 11.39 25.00 -7.72
CA ARG A 82 11.93 25.39 -9.04
C ARG A 82 11.34 26.70 -9.57
N THR A 83 10.11 27.03 -9.19
CA THR A 83 9.41 28.23 -9.67
C THR A 83 9.78 29.47 -8.85
N GLY A 84 10.49 29.29 -7.72
CA GLY A 84 11.13 30.38 -6.98
C GLY A 84 10.18 31.20 -6.10
N GLU A 85 9.07 30.59 -5.64
CA GLU A 85 8.32 31.07 -4.48
C GLU A 85 8.91 30.53 -3.17
#